data_AF-A0A1I7WQ87-F1
#
_entry.id   AF-A0A1I7WQ87-F1
#
_cell.length_a   1.000
_cell.length_b   1.000
_cell.length_c   1.000
_cell.angle_alpha   90.00
_cell.angle_beta   90.00
_cell.angle_gamma   90.00
#
_symmetry.space_group_name_H-M   'P 1'
#
loop_
_entity.id
_entity.type
_entity.pdbx_description
1 polymer ?
#
loop_
_entity_poly.entity_id
_entity_poly.type
_entity_poly.pdbx_seq_one_letter_code
_entity_poly.pdbx_strand_id
1 'polypeptide(L)'
;MGVCQSAEDKQLAQKSKAIDKEMMQGHLAQQKVVKLLLLGAGECGKSTVLKQMSSIDRIAAKDYTPTEQDILLSRIKTTGIVEVKFQMKNVDFR
;
A
#
# COMPACT_ATOMS: atom_id res chain seq x y z
N MET A 1 17.27 -46.08 -33.79
CA MET A 1 16.81 -44.68 -33.96
C MET A 1 17.24 -43.90 -32.73
N GLY A 2 18.42 -43.28 -32.80
CA GLY A 2 19.05 -42.58 -31.69
C GLY A 2 18.54 -41.15 -31.56
N VAL A 3 18.04 -40.80 -30.40
CA VAL A 3 17.55 -39.46 -30.09
C VAL A 3 18.77 -38.58 -29.75
N CYS A 4 19.29 -37.86 -30.74
CA CYS A 4 20.15 -36.71 -30.50
C CYS A 4 19.31 -35.57 -29.91
N GLN A 5 19.07 -35.60 -28.60
CA GLN A 5 18.65 -34.39 -27.87
C GLN A 5 19.90 -33.54 -27.71
N SER A 6 19.99 -32.47 -28.51
CA SER A 6 21.02 -31.45 -28.36
C SER A 6 20.98 -30.90 -26.92
N ALA A 7 22.12 -30.40 -26.41
CA ALA A 7 22.18 -29.82 -25.07
C ALA A 7 21.18 -28.67 -24.88
N GLU A 8 20.80 -28.01 -25.98
CA GLU A 8 19.85 -26.89 -26.04
C GLU A 8 18.42 -27.35 -25.72
N ASP A 9 17.96 -28.49 -26.27
CA ASP A 9 16.62 -29.02 -25.99
C ASP A 9 16.43 -29.38 -24.52
N LYS A 10 17.49 -29.90 -23.87
CA LYS A 10 17.49 -30.20 -22.43
C LYS A 10 17.41 -28.93 -21.59
N GLN A 11 18.09 -27.86 -22.01
CA GLN A 11 18.01 -26.55 -21.34
C GLN A 11 16.63 -25.91 -21.50
N LEU A 12 16.02 -26.00 -22.68
CA LEU A 12 14.66 -25.51 -22.93
C LEU A 12 13.63 -26.28 -22.08
N ALA A 13 13.76 -27.60 -22.02
CA ALA A 13 12.91 -28.44 -21.18
C ALA A 13 13.08 -28.13 -19.67
N GLN A 14 14.30 -27.85 -19.22
CA GLN A 14 14.55 -27.41 -17.84
C GLN A 14 13.95 -26.03 -17.55
N LYS A 15 14.07 -25.08 -18.49
CA LYS A 15 13.44 -23.75 -18.35
C LYS A 15 11.92 -23.83 -18.31
N SER A 16 11.28 -24.63 -19.18
CA SER A 16 9.82 -24.81 -19.15
C SER A 16 9.36 -25.38 -17.81
N LYS A 17 10.05 -26.41 -17.30
CA LYS A 17 9.74 -26.99 -15.98
C LYS A 17 9.85 -25.98 -14.84
N ALA A 18 10.82 -25.06 -14.90
CA ALA A 18 10.96 -24.00 -13.90
C ALA A 18 9.80 -23.01 -13.97
N ILE A 19 9.40 -22.59 -15.18
CA ILE A 19 8.26 -21.70 -15.41
C ILE A 19 6.96 -22.33 -14.89
N ASP A 20 6.72 -23.61 -15.19
CA ASP A 20 5.51 -24.32 -14.73
C ASP A 20 5.46 -24.41 -13.19
N LYS A 21 6.62 -24.59 -12.55
CA LYS A 21 6.74 -24.60 -11.08
C LYS A 21 6.44 -23.21 -10.50
N GLU A 22 6.98 -22.15 -11.09
CA GLU A 22 6.69 -20.76 -10.69
C GLU A 22 5.23 -20.40 -10.90
N MET A 23 4.63 -20.82 -12.02
CA MET A 23 3.23 -20.56 -12.33
C MET A 23 2.29 -21.27 -11.34
N MET A 24 2.60 -22.53 -10.99
CA MET A 24 1.86 -23.28 -9.98
C MET A 24 1.97 -22.62 -8.60
N GLN A 25 3.18 -22.19 -8.20
CA GLN A 25 3.39 -21.46 -6.94
C GLN A 25 2.67 -20.11 -6.94
N GLY A 26 2.70 -19.38 -8.05
CA GLY A 26 1.99 -18.13 -8.25
C GLY A 26 0.48 -18.31 -8.14
N HIS A 27 -0.08 -19.37 -8.72
CA HIS A 27 -1.51 -19.67 -8.65
C HIS A 27 -1.97 -19.98 -7.22
N LEU A 28 -1.18 -20.75 -6.47
CA LEU A 28 -1.45 -21.06 -5.06
C LEU A 28 -1.36 -19.82 -4.17
N ALA A 29 -0.40 -18.92 -4.43
CA ALA A 29 -0.30 -17.64 -3.73
C ALA A 29 -1.47 -16.72 -4.07
N GLN A 30 -1.83 -16.63 -5.35
CA GLN A 30 -2.94 -15.79 -5.83
C GLN A 30 -4.31 -16.27 -5.36
N GLN A 31 -4.54 -17.58 -5.24
CA GLN A 31 -5.79 -18.14 -4.72
C GLN A 31 -6.13 -17.69 -3.29
N LYS A 32 -5.12 -17.32 -2.49
CA LYS A 32 -5.31 -16.86 -1.11
C LYS A 32 -5.49 -15.35 -0.98
N VAL A 33 -5.34 -14.58 -2.07
CA VAL A 33 -5.43 -13.13 -2.04
C VAL A 33 -6.89 -12.69 -2.20
N VAL A 34 -7.44 -12.06 -1.17
CA VAL A 34 -8.73 -11.38 -1.25
C VAL A 34 -8.54 -10.00 -1.86
N LYS A 35 -9.19 -9.74 -3.01
CA LYS A 35 -9.15 -8.43 -3.68
C LYS A 35 -10.33 -7.58 -3.19
N LEU A 36 -10.00 -6.42 -2.61
CA LEU A 36 -10.98 -5.45 -2.13
C LEU A 36 -10.92 -4.18 -2.99
N LEU A 37 -12.09 -3.64 -3.36
CA LEU A 37 -12.21 -2.40 -4.11
C LEU A 37 -12.84 -1.32 -3.23
N LEU A 38 -12.12 -0.22 -3.00
CA LEU A 38 -12.63 0.92 -2.25
C LEU A 38 -13.25 1.95 -3.21
N LEU A 39 -14.56 2.17 -3.09
CA LEU A 39 -15.33 3.08 -3.95
C LEU A 39 -15.73 4.36 -3.20
N GLY A 40 -15.92 5.45 -3.96
CA GLY A 40 -16.42 6.73 -3.45
C GLY A 40 -16.06 7.91 -4.34
N ALA A 41 -16.71 9.05 -4.12
CA ALA A 41 -16.49 10.30 -4.87
C ALA A 41 -15.03 10.81 -4.79
N GLY A 42 -14.61 11.65 -5.73
CA GLY A 42 -13.22 12.09 -5.94
C GLY A 42 -12.47 12.52 -4.67
N GLU A 43 -13.17 13.09 -3.68
CA GLU A 43 -12.58 13.70 -2.48
C GLU A 43 -13.03 13.05 -1.16
N CYS A 44 -13.64 11.87 -1.19
CA CYS A 44 -14.14 11.24 0.04
C CYS A 44 -13.03 10.68 0.96
N GLY A 45 -11.76 10.77 0.55
CA GLY A 45 -10.62 10.35 1.38
C GLY A 45 -10.18 8.89 1.18
N LYS A 46 -10.49 8.28 0.03
CA LYS A 46 -10.06 6.89 -0.29
C LYS A 46 -8.55 6.69 -0.11
N SER A 47 -7.76 7.61 -0.63
CA SER A 47 -6.30 7.58 -0.50
C SER A 47 -5.85 7.72 0.96
N THR A 48 -6.59 8.47 1.78
CA THR A 48 -6.32 8.62 3.21
C THR A 48 -6.54 7.30 3.95
N VAL A 49 -7.62 6.58 3.64
CA VAL A 49 -7.88 5.24 4.20
C VAL A 49 -6.74 4.28 3.86
N LEU A 50 -6.29 4.26 2.60
CA LEU A 50 -5.17 3.40 2.19
C LEU A 50 -3.87 3.73 2.94
N LYS A 51 -3.56 5.02 3.15
CA LYS A 51 -2.39 5.45 3.93
C LYS A 51 -2.45 4.97 5.37
N GLN A 52 -3.62 5.05 6.02
CA GLN A 52 -3.78 4.57 7.39
C GLN A 52 -3.66 3.04 7.47
N MET A 53 -4.23 2.32 6.50
CA MET A 53 -4.14 0.85 6.45
C MET A 53 -2.70 0.34 6.32
N SER A 54 -1.82 1.05 5.61
CA SER A 54 -0.39 0.71 5.55
C SER A 54 0.33 0.84 6.90
N SER A 55 -0.23 1.59 7.85
CA SER A 55 0.33 1.80 9.20
C SER A 55 -0.58 1.22 10.29
N ILE A 56 -1.43 0.24 9.95
CA ILE A 56 -2.47 -0.28 10.83
C ILE A 56 -1.91 -0.81 12.16
N ASP A 57 -0.77 -1.50 12.13
CA ASP A 57 -0.16 -2.09 13.33
C ASP A 57 0.24 -1.00 14.34
N ARG A 58 0.79 0.13 13.86
CA ARG A 58 1.13 1.28 14.70
C ARG A 58 -0.13 1.95 15.26
N ILE A 59 -1.15 2.16 14.41
CA ILE A 59 -2.38 2.85 14.79
C ILE A 59 -3.21 2.02 15.76
N ALA A 60 -3.16 0.68 15.66
CA ALA A 60 -3.87 -0.25 16.52
C ALA A 60 -3.14 -0.56 17.85
N ALA A 61 -1.93 -0.06 18.04
CA ALA A 61 -1.15 -0.26 19.27
C ALA A 61 -1.84 0.38 20.48
N LYS A 62 -1.73 -0.25 21.67
CA LYS A 62 -2.36 0.24 22.91
C LYS A 62 -1.82 1.60 23.36
N ASP A 63 -0.58 1.88 23.04
CA ASP A 63 0.18 3.08 23.35
C ASP A 63 0.30 4.04 22.15
N TYR A 64 -0.62 3.92 21.17
CA TYR A 64 -0.64 4.79 20.00
C TYR A 64 -0.66 6.27 20.39
N THR A 65 0.37 7.00 19.96
CA THR A 65 0.44 8.45 20.03
C THR A 65 0.37 9.03 18.61
N PRO A 66 -0.63 9.87 18.29
CA PRO A 66 -0.79 10.42 16.96
C PRO A 66 0.41 11.25 16.50
N THR A 67 0.83 11.02 15.25
CA THR A 67 1.81 11.88 14.59
C THR A 67 1.14 13.11 13.99
N GLU A 68 1.91 14.16 13.68
CA GLU A 68 1.40 15.34 12.94
C GLU A 68 0.69 14.93 11.65
N GLN A 69 1.25 13.95 10.93
CA GLN A 69 0.63 13.44 9.70
C GLN A 69 -0.72 12.76 9.97
N ASP A 70 -0.86 12.01 11.06
CA ASP A 70 -2.12 11.37 11.44
C ASP A 70 -3.18 12.45 11.77
N ILE A 71 -2.76 13.51 12.46
CA ILE A 71 -3.61 14.65 12.78
C ILE A 71 -4.05 15.37 11.50
N LEU A 72 -3.14 15.66 10.58
CA LEU A 72 -3.45 16.31 9.30
C LEU A 72 -4.38 15.48 8.41
N LEU A 73 -4.29 14.15 8.50
CA LEU A 73 -5.18 13.23 7.78
C LEU A 73 -6.52 13.01 8.49
N SER A 74 -6.67 13.47 9.74
CA SER A 74 -7.93 13.39 10.47
C SER A 74 -8.93 14.39 9.88
N ARG A 75 -9.99 13.88 9.25
CA ARG A 75 -11.04 14.71 8.64
C ARG A 75 -12.01 15.22 9.72
N ILE A 76 -11.51 16.11 10.56
CA ILE A 76 -12.29 16.71 11.65
C ILE A 76 -13.05 17.92 11.12
N LYS A 77 -14.35 17.99 11.44
CA LYS A 77 -15.15 19.18 11.15
C LYS A 77 -14.72 20.30 12.08
N THR A 78 -14.58 21.52 11.57
CA THR A 78 -14.28 22.69 12.39
C THR A 78 -15.44 22.94 13.36
N THR A 79 -15.13 23.05 14.65
CA THR A 79 -16.13 23.33 15.72
C THR A 79 -16.13 24.80 16.15
N GLY A 80 -15.45 25.69 15.42
CA GLY A 80 -15.35 27.12 15.72
C GLY A 80 -14.27 27.81 14.89
N ILE A 81 -14.04 29.09 15.17
CA ILE A 81 -12.92 29.87 14.61
C ILE A 81 -11.76 29.79 15.62
N VAL A 82 -10.62 29.30 15.15
CA VAL A 82 -9.36 29.29 15.90
C VAL A 82 -8.43 30.28 15.20
N GLU A 83 -8.11 31.40 15.86
CA GLU A 83 -7.20 32.42 15.34
C GLU A 83 -5.78 32.14 15.89
N VAL A 84 -4.81 31.92 15.01
CA VAL A 84 -3.43 31.62 15.37
C VAL A 84 -2.56 32.80 14.98
N LYS A 85 -2.11 33.56 15.97
CA LYS A 85 -1.19 34.69 15.75
C LYS A 85 0.23 34.17 15.61
N PHE A 86 0.91 34.57 14.54
CA PHE A 86 2.31 34.21 14.33
C PHE A 86 3.12 35.41 13.82
N GLN A 87 4.39 35.44 14.19
CA GLN A 87 5.33 36.46 13.75
C GLN A 87 6.15 35.94 12.59
N MET A 88 6.20 36.69 11.49
CA MET A 88 7.13 36.42 10.40
C MET A 88 7.95 37.68 10.10
N LYS A 89 9.28 37.57 10.23
CA LYS A 89 10.22 38.69 9.99
C LYS A 89 9.85 39.97 10.77
N ASN A 90 9.54 39.84 12.06
CA ASN A 90 9.10 40.94 12.96
C ASN A 90 7.81 41.65 12.55
N VAL A 91 6.98 41.02 11.71
CA VAL A 91 5.61 41.48 11.43
C VAL A 91 4.64 40.51 12.10
N ASP A 92 3.74 41.04 12.92
CA ASP A 92 2.64 40.28 13.53
C ASP A 92 1.56 40.00 12.49
N PHE A 93 1.28 38.72 12.23
CA PHE A 93 0.15 38.27 11.44
C PHE A 93 -0.95 37.76 12.37
N ARG A 94 -2.19 38.16 12.08
CA ARG A 94 -3.42 37.71 12.76
C ARG A 94 -4.16 36.75 11.85
#